data_AF-A0A167PAC7-F1
#
_entry.id   AF-A0A167PAC7-F1
#
_cell.length_a   1.000
_cell.length_b   1.000
_cell.length_c   1.000
_cell.angle_alpha   90.00
_cell.angle_beta   90.00
_cell.angle_gamma   90.00
#
_symmetry.space_group_name_H-M   'P 1'
#
loop_
_entity.id
_entity.type
_entity.pdbx_description
1 polymer ?
#
loop_
_entity_poly.entity_id
_entity_poly.type
_entity_poly.pdbx_seq_one_letter_code
_entity_poly.pdbx_strand_id
1 'polypeptide(L)'
;MKSKLLLAVSFIITGQLHASPMSLKLKTKSPLQLTDSEIVFALNKDAKQLERIDLNNGQSTVIQANKSSKGFHFGRIASHQNVQAFIIDDKGVYLATHKDMTRIVNSESLLTRLQVDDFKKIDFMLDANNDGLSDIYLPGFTHSELYIQQSDGTFNRHHFKYLLPLRSHNYSDRMEVSTNFNSLPIVHDFDQDGTLDLVFRTRENISVLYANKTGFNNEVEHIYLPTSFGKTDNNAIRTTHELLDINKDGHLDLITRTRPITEGISGLEAKIDYDLYLGQPKGFNSGAIKLPHTIGAGGMRIEHDFDGDGLLDLQTLSVDIGLTTIAAMALGGGKADVDVEMHFFKQHPHTLFAKKPNTEKEVELEIDMKRSMRGIPFYTGDLNGDKKHDIVFKSGDKTLNIYYGASENLLKAERKKINKKLPENANDIVLVDIDGNGKEDFIFKYADDAGQVRLETLLN
;
A
#
# COMPACT_ATOMS: atom_id res chain seq x y z
N MET A 1 -40.12 13.53 -56.65
CA MET A 1 -39.86 12.66 -55.47
C MET A 1 -38.45 12.95 -54.94
N LYS A 2 -38.34 13.68 -53.82
CA LYS A 2 -37.09 13.85 -53.07
C LYS A 2 -37.45 13.71 -51.59
N SER A 3 -37.10 12.57 -50.99
CA SER A 3 -37.31 12.27 -49.58
C SER A 3 -36.24 12.98 -48.75
N LYS A 4 -36.66 13.80 -47.79
CA LYS A 4 -35.79 14.30 -46.71
C LYS A 4 -35.61 13.18 -45.70
N LEU A 5 -34.37 12.75 -45.50
CA LEU A 5 -33.99 11.89 -44.39
C LEU A 5 -33.80 12.79 -43.15
N LEU A 6 -34.68 12.65 -42.15
CA LEU A 6 -34.45 13.22 -40.83
C LEU A 6 -33.43 12.35 -40.10
N LEU A 7 -32.26 12.91 -39.79
CA LEU A 7 -31.28 12.31 -38.90
C LEU A 7 -31.76 12.56 -37.46
N ALA A 8 -32.22 11.51 -36.79
CA ALA A 8 -32.53 11.56 -35.37
C ALA A 8 -31.21 11.61 -34.59
N VAL A 9 -30.92 12.75 -33.97
CA VAL A 9 -29.83 12.89 -33.00
C VAL A 9 -30.32 12.30 -31.69
N SER A 10 -29.92 11.07 -31.37
CA SER A 10 -30.07 10.52 -30.03
C SER A 10 -29.05 11.17 -29.10
N PHE A 11 -29.52 12.08 -28.24
CA PHE A 11 -28.78 12.46 -27.05
C PHE A 11 -28.77 11.27 -26.09
N ILE A 12 -27.64 10.55 -26.01
CA ILE A 12 -27.39 9.65 -24.89
C ILE A 12 -27.02 10.54 -23.70
N ILE A 13 -27.99 10.77 -22.82
CA ILE A 13 -27.72 11.33 -21.49
C ILE A 13 -27.02 10.20 -20.72
N THR A 14 -25.70 10.26 -20.62
CA THR A 14 -24.94 9.40 -19.71
C THR A 14 -25.25 9.82 -18.28
N GLY A 15 -26.35 9.30 -17.73
CA GLY A 15 -26.63 9.39 -16.31
C GLY A 15 -25.61 8.55 -15.54
N GLN A 16 -25.02 9.11 -14.48
CA GLN A 16 -24.20 8.35 -13.55
C GLN A 16 -25.06 7.24 -12.93
N LEU A 17 -24.66 5.98 -13.11
CA LEU A 17 -25.32 4.86 -12.44
C LEU A 17 -24.84 4.76 -11.00
N HIS A 18 -25.77 4.74 -10.07
CA HIS A 18 -25.52 4.47 -8.66
C HIS A 18 -26.10 3.11 -8.31
N ALA A 19 -25.30 2.29 -7.62
CA ALA A 19 -25.86 1.12 -6.94
C ALA A 19 -26.67 1.59 -5.71
N SER A 20 -27.61 0.75 -5.26
CA SER A 20 -28.38 1.02 -4.04
C SER A 20 -27.43 1.20 -2.84
N PRO A 21 -27.59 2.26 -2.03
CA PRO A 21 -26.74 2.45 -0.85
C PRO A 21 -26.82 1.26 0.11
N MET A 22 -25.67 0.86 0.64
CA MET A 22 -25.56 -0.25 1.58
C MET A 22 -25.26 0.28 2.98
N SER A 23 -25.93 -0.25 4.00
CA SER A 23 -25.64 0.07 5.40
C SER A 23 -24.81 -1.05 6.03
N LEU A 24 -23.76 -0.68 6.76
CA LEU A 24 -22.98 -1.66 7.52
C LEU A 24 -23.67 -2.03 8.83
N LYS A 25 -23.46 -3.27 9.27
CA LYS A 25 -23.92 -3.77 10.57
C LYS A 25 -23.03 -3.25 11.70
N LEU A 26 -21.74 -3.09 11.43
CA LEU A 26 -20.78 -2.50 12.36
C LEU A 26 -20.82 -0.98 12.32
N LYS A 27 -20.82 -0.39 13.51
CA LYS A 27 -20.52 1.02 13.68
C LYS A 27 -19.01 1.20 13.65
N THR A 28 -18.50 2.06 12.78
CA THR A 28 -17.06 2.35 12.72
C THR A 28 -16.74 3.65 11.98
N LYS A 29 -15.70 4.33 12.45
CA LYS A 29 -15.04 5.44 11.74
C LYS A 29 -13.73 5.02 11.07
N SER A 30 -13.29 3.77 11.24
CA SER A 30 -12.09 3.25 10.58
C SER A 30 -12.31 3.17 9.06
N PRO A 31 -11.27 3.43 8.24
CA PRO A 31 -11.32 3.15 6.80
C PRO A 31 -11.67 1.70 6.49
N LEU A 32 -12.30 1.48 5.33
CA LEU A 32 -12.45 0.12 4.79
C LEU A 32 -11.07 -0.53 4.61
N GLN A 33 -11.00 -1.83 4.85
CA GLN A 33 -9.82 -2.63 4.59
C GLN A 33 -10.04 -3.38 3.27
N LEU A 34 -9.20 -3.07 2.30
CA LEU A 34 -9.33 -3.57 0.93
C LEU A 34 -8.61 -4.91 0.76
N THR A 35 -9.09 -5.69 -0.20
CA THR A 35 -8.42 -6.87 -0.74
C THR A 35 -8.23 -6.70 -2.25
N ASP A 36 -7.58 -7.66 -2.88
CA ASP A 36 -7.43 -7.80 -4.33
C ASP A 36 -8.70 -8.37 -5.01
N SER A 37 -9.87 -8.10 -4.45
CA SER A 37 -11.15 -8.72 -4.82
C SER A 37 -12.32 -7.81 -4.42
N GLU A 38 -13.53 -8.14 -4.87
CA GLU A 38 -14.81 -7.54 -4.47
C GLU A 38 -15.13 -7.65 -2.97
N ILE A 39 -14.34 -8.41 -2.21
CA ILE A 39 -14.52 -8.59 -0.78
C ILE A 39 -13.77 -7.49 -0.02
N VAL A 40 -14.49 -6.70 0.76
CA VAL A 40 -13.88 -5.70 1.65
C VAL A 40 -14.25 -5.95 3.09
N PHE A 41 -13.48 -5.38 4.02
CA PHE A 41 -13.73 -5.53 5.44
C PHE A 41 -13.89 -4.19 6.13
N ALA A 42 -14.87 -4.08 7.02
CA ALA A 42 -14.99 -2.97 7.96
C ALA A 42 -14.45 -3.39 9.34
N LEU A 43 -13.68 -2.51 9.97
CA LEU A 43 -13.05 -2.74 11.27
C LEU A 43 -13.66 -1.84 12.33
N ASN A 44 -14.17 -2.41 13.41
CA ASN A 44 -14.37 -1.68 14.66
C ASN A 44 -13.24 -2.06 15.64
N LYS A 45 -12.32 -1.11 15.88
CA LYS A 45 -11.13 -1.31 16.73
C LYS A 45 -11.51 -1.52 18.19
N ASP A 46 -12.40 -0.68 18.70
CA ASP A 46 -12.80 -0.66 20.12
C ASP A 46 -13.58 -1.91 20.51
N ALA A 47 -14.52 -2.33 19.65
CA ALA A 47 -15.29 -3.54 19.83
C ALA A 47 -14.51 -4.81 19.46
N LYS A 48 -13.33 -4.67 18.85
CA LYS A 48 -12.55 -5.75 18.24
C LYS A 48 -13.36 -6.60 17.26
N GLN A 49 -14.07 -5.97 16.33
CA GLN A 49 -14.95 -6.65 15.39
C GLN A 49 -14.57 -6.38 13.94
N LEU A 50 -14.81 -7.38 13.09
CA LEU A 50 -14.72 -7.26 11.64
C LEU A 50 -16.07 -7.54 11.01
N GLU A 51 -16.38 -6.88 9.90
CA GLU A 51 -17.50 -7.21 9.03
C GLU A 51 -16.96 -7.44 7.63
N ARG A 52 -17.15 -8.65 7.13
CA ARG A 52 -16.86 -9.02 5.74
C ARG A 52 -18.02 -8.54 4.88
N ILE A 53 -17.71 -7.84 3.80
CA ILE A 53 -18.66 -7.23 2.88
C ILE A 53 -18.34 -7.74 1.48
N ASP A 54 -19.34 -8.27 0.80
CA ASP A 54 -19.29 -8.65 -0.60
C ASP A 54 -19.95 -7.55 -1.42
N LEU A 55 -19.15 -6.81 -2.19
CA LEU A 55 -19.61 -5.63 -2.91
C LEU A 55 -20.49 -5.99 -4.12
N ASN A 56 -20.37 -7.19 -4.67
CA ASN A 56 -21.10 -7.61 -5.87
C ASN A 56 -22.59 -7.84 -5.58
N ASN A 57 -22.91 -8.35 -4.39
CA ASN A 57 -24.28 -8.67 -3.99
C ASN A 57 -24.75 -7.86 -2.76
N GLY A 58 -23.90 -7.01 -2.19
CA GLY A 58 -24.20 -6.20 -1.01
C GLY A 58 -24.45 -7.01 0.25
N GLN A 59 -24.02 -8.28 0.32
CA GLN A 59 -24.12 -9.08 1.54
C GLN A 59 -23.00 -8.72 2.50
N SER A 60 -23.32 -8.62 3.79
CA SER A 60 -22.32 -8.47 4.84
C SER A 60 -22.54 -9.41 6.01
N THR A 61 -21.45 -9.80 6.65
CA THR A 61 -21.45 -10.68 7.82
C THR A 61 -20.42 -10.20 8.83
N VAL A 62 -20.85 -10.01 10.07
CA VAL A 62 -19.94 -9.76 11.19
C VAL A 62 -19.18 -11.05 11.50
N ILE A 63 -17.87 -10.95 11.57
CA ILE A 63 -16.94 -12.05 11.84
C ILE A 63 -16.73 -12.13 13.35
N GLN A 64 -16.67 -13.36 13.87
CA GLN A 64 -16.36 -13.59 15.27
C GLN A 64 -14.91 -13.25 15.57
N ALA A 65 -14.71 -12.49 16.64
CA ALA A 65 -13.43 -12.24 17.27
C ALA A 65 -13.60 -12.41 18.78
N ASN A 66 -12.55 -12.82 19.47
CA ASN A 66 -12.58 -13.06 20.92
C ASN A 66 -11.82 -11.95 21.67
N LYS A 67 -11.95 -11.91 23.00
CA LYS A 67 -11.27 -10.88 23.81
C LYS A 67 -9.74 -10.95 23.72
N SER A 68 -9.18 -12.15 23.50
CA SER A 68 -7.75 -12.37 23.33
C SER A 68 -7.23 -11.97 21.94
N SER A 69 -8.11 -11.65 21.01
CA SER A 69 -7.73 -11.24 19.65
C SER A 69 -6.87 -9.98 19.69
N LYS A 70 -5.74 -10.06 18.99
CA LYS A 70 -4.69 -9.03 18.95
C LYS A 70 -4.71 -8.27 17.65
N GLY A 71 -4.90 -8.98 16.54
CA GLY A 71 -5.00 -8.36 15.23
C GLY A 71 -5.58 -9.31 14.21
N PHE A 72 -5.61 -8.86 12.97
CA PHE A 72 -6.15 -9.62 11.86
C PHE A 72 -5.40 -9.38 10.56
N HIS A 73 -5.62 -10.27 9.61
CA HIS A 73 -5.29 -10.08 8.20
C HIS A 73 -6.33 -10.81 7.35
N PHE A 74 -6.22 -10.71 6.02
CA PHE A 74 -7.09 -11.40 5.08
C PHE A 74 -6.26 -12.19 4.08
N GLY A 75 -6.82 -13.28 3.58
CA GLY A 75 -6.13 -14.13 2.62
C GLY A 75 -7.04 -15.20 2.01
N ARG A 76 -6.49 -15.94 1.05
CA ARG A 76 -7.13 -17.10 0.44
C ARG A 76 -6.75 -18.37 1.20
N ILE A 77 -7.73 -19.23 1.43
CA ILE A 77 -7.54 -20.54 2.08
C ILE A 77 -8.15 -21.61 1.18
N ALA A 78 -7.51 -22.76 1.04
CA ALA A 78 -7.93 -23.82 0.12
C ALA A 78 -9.39 -24.26 0.32
N SER A 79 -9.90 -24.14 1.55
CA SER A 79 -11.29 -24.46 1.88
C SER A 79 -12.34 -23.45 1.37
N HIS A 80 -11.94 -22.28 0.86
CA HIS A 80 -12.83 -21.20 0.45
C HIS A 80 -12.35 -20.56 -0.86
N GLN A 81 -13.29 -20.26 -1.76
CA GLN A 81 -12.98 -19.59 -3.03
C GLN A 81 -12.65 -18.10 -2.85
N ASN A 82 -13.33 -17.43 -1.90
CA ASN A 82 -13.22 -16.00 -1.70
C ASN A 82 -12.35 -15.69 -0.48
N VAL A 83 -11.79 -14.48 -0.43
CA VAL A 83 -10.95 -14.01 0.67
C VAL A 83 -11.67 -14.14 2.03
N GLN A 84 -10.94 -14.66 3.01
CA GLN A 84 -11.38 -14.88 4.39
C GLN A 84 -10.55 -14.06 5.38
N ALA A 85 -11.09 -13.87 6.59
CA ALA A 85 -10.38 -13.20 7.67
C ALA A 85 -9.63 -14.20 8.55
N PHE A 86 -8.41 -13.80 8.92
CA PHE A 86 -7.55 -14.51 9.83
C PHE A 86 -7.31 -13.64 11.06
N ILE A 87 -7.42 -14.23 12.24
CA ILE A 87 -7.25 -13.53 13.51
C ILE A 87 -6.07 -14.14 14.25
N ILE A 88 -5.20 -13.28 14.79
CA ILE A 88 -4.09 -13.69 15.65
C ILE A 88 -4.38 -13.38 17.12
N ASP A 89 -4.11 -14.34 18.00
CA ASP A 89 -4.20 -14.19 19.45
C ASP A 89 -2.92 -14.68 20.17
N ASP A 90 -3.00 -14.92 21.47
CA ASP A 90 -1.88 -15.40 22.30
C ASP A 90 -1.43 -16.84 22.02
N LYS A 91 -2.21 -17.62 21.26
CA LYS A 91 -1.96 -19.04 20.97
C LYS A 91 -1.60 -19.29 19.51
N GLY A 92 -1.89 -18.36 18.61
CA GLY A 92 -1.59 -18.51 17.19
C GLY A 92 -2.62 -17.85 16.27
N VAL A 93 -2.83 -18.45 15.09
CA VAL A 93 -3.67 -17.89 14.03
C VAL A 93 -4.93 -18.76 13.83
N TYR A 94 -6.05 -18.08 13.64
CA TYR A 94 -7.38 -18.66 13.50
C TYR A 94 -7.99 -18.21 12.18
N LEU A 95 -8.63 -19.15 11.47
CA LEU A 95 -9.62 -18.81 10.46
C LEU A 95 -10.90 -18.37 11.17
N ALA A 96 -11.36 -17.16 10.88
CA ALA A 96 -12.53 -16.59 11.52
C ALA A 96 -13.68 -16.41 10.53
N THR A 97 -14.84 -16.98 10.85
CA THR A 97 -16.07 -16.84 10.08
C THR A 97 -17.15 -16.12 10.92
N HIS A 98 -18.35 -15.99 10.36
CA HIS A 98 -19.50 -15.49 11.11
C HIS A 98 -20.01 -16.48 12.19
N LYS A 99 -19.66 -17.77 12.10
CA LYS A 99 -20.11 -18.84 13.00
C LYS A 99 -19.06 -19.22 14.03
N ASP A 100 -17.81 -19.33 13.62
CA ASP A 100 -16.75 -19.97 14.39
C ASP A 100 -15.38 -19.30 14.18
N MET A 101 -14.48 -19.58 15.12
CA MET A 101 -13.05 -19.28 15.00
C MET A 101 -12.29 -20.59 15.18
N THR A 102 -11.73 -21.11 14.09
CA THR A 102 -10.99 -22.38 14.09
C THR A 102 -9.50 -22.10 14.05
N ARG A 103 -8.76 -22.60 15.05
CA ARG A 103 -7.30 -22.42 15.09
C ARG A 103 -6.65 -23.28 14.01
N ILE A 104 -5.88 -22.65 13.14
CA ILE A 104 -5.18 -23.30 12.03
C ILE A 104 -3.67 -23.38 12.25
N VAL A 105 -3.11 -22.47 13.04
CA VAL A 105 -1.68 -22.44 13.39
C VAL A 105 -1.53 -22.24 14.90
N ASN A 106 -0.64 -23.03 15.52
CA ASN A 106 -0.17 -22.82 16.89
C ASN A 106 1.24 -22.23 16.86
N SER A 107 1.47 -21.13 17.59
CA SER A 107 2.74 -20.42 17.58
C SER A 107 2.97 -19.61 18.86
N GLU A 108 4.22 -19.58 19.33
CA GLU A 108 4.71 -18.72 20.41
C GLU A 108 5.64 -17.61 19.89
N SER A 109 5.43 -17.19 18.63
CA SER A 109 6.19 -16.13 17.97
C SER A 109 6.09 -14.77 18.67
N LEU A 110 6.82 -13.77 18.15
CA LEU A 110 6.77 -12.42 18.70
C LEU A 110 5.33 -11.88 18.71
N LEU A 111 4.60 -12.03 17.60
CA LEU A 111 3.26 -11.48 17.43
C LEU A 111 2.25 -12.05 18.44
N THR A 112 2.36 -13.34 18.78
CA THR A 112 1.48 -13.96 19.78
C THR A 112 1.85 -13.55 21.21
N ARG A 113 3.02 -12.96 21.44
CA ARG A 113 3.47 -12.48 22.75
C ARG A 113 3.30 -10.98 22.96
N LEU A 114 3.09 -10.22 21.89
CA LEU A 114 2.86 -8.78 21.98
C LEU A 114 1.58 -8.47 22.75
N GLN A 115 1.65 -7.51 23.66
CA GLN A 115 0.48 -6.83 24.17
C GLN A 115 0.11 -5.75 23.16
N VAL A 116 -1.14 -5.75 22.71
CA VAL A 116 -1.66 -4.75 21.79
C VAL A 116 -2.92 -4.16 22.39
N ASP A 117 -2.93 -2.82 22.47
CA ASP A 117 -4.07 -2.09 23.01
C ASP A 117 -5.23 -2.08 21.98
N ASP A 118 -4.90 -1.95 20.70
CA ASP A 118 -5.85 -1.86 19.60
C ASP A 118 -5.90 -3.13 18.74
N PHE A 119 -7.11 -3.59 18.43
CA PHE A 119 -7.33 -4.59 17.40
C PHE A 119 -7.19 -3.95 16.01
N LYS A 120 -6.14 -4.33 15.28
CA LYS A 120 -5.75 -3.72 14.00
C LYS A 120 -5.26 -4.76 12.99
N LYS A 121 -5.15 -4.34 11.73
CA LYS A 121 -4.51 -5.14 10.69
C LYS A 121 -3.03 -5.31 11.03
N ILE A 122 -2.51 -6.54 10.94
CA ILE A 122 -1.11 -6.89 11.12
C ILE A 122 -0.69 -7.72 9.90
N ASP A 123 0.41 -7.35 9.27
CA ASP A 123 0.89 -8.01 8.06
C ASP A 123 1.64 -9.30 8.44
N PHE A 124 0.93 -10.43 8.37
CA PHE A 124 1.47 -11.77 8.64
C PHE A 124 1.10 -12.80 7.56
N MET A 125 0.48 -12.37 6.45
CA MET A 125 0.10 -13.25 5.35
C MET A 125 0.73 -12.83 4.03
N LEU A 126 1.21 -13.80 3.29
CA LEU A 126 1.86 -13.67 1.98
C LEU A 126 1.59 -14.95 1.18
N ASP A 127 1.81 -14.94 -0.13
CA ASP A 127 1.86 -16.16 -0.95
C ASP A 127 3.33 -16.43 -1.27
N ALA A 128 3.98 -17.29 -0.47
CA ALA A 128 5.44 -17.46 -0.50
C ALA A 128 5.91 -18.39 -1.62
N ASN A 129 5.01 -19.19 -2.19
CA ASN A 129 5.29 -20.12 -3.28
C ASN A 129 4.51 -19.79 -4.58
N ASN A 130 3.74 -18.70 -4.59
CA ASN A 130 2.92 -18.21 -5.70
C ASN A 130 1.90 -19.24 -6.20
N ASP A 131 1.27 -19.97 -5.27
CA ASP A 131 0.23 -20.97 -5.58
C ASP A 131 -1.20 -20.40 -5.49
N GLY A 132 -1.34 -19.12 -5.16
CA GLY A 132 -2.61 -18.41 -5.00
C GLY A 132 -3.25 -18.57 -3.62
N LEU A 133 -2.67 -19.36 -2.72
CA LEU A 133 -3.08 -19.50 -1.34
C LEU A 133 -2.26 -18.59 -0.43
N SER A 134 -2.85 -18.18 0.70
CA SER A 134 -2.15 -17.37 1.68
C SER A 134 -1.41 -18.24 2.70
N ASP A 135 -0.10 -18.08 2.75
CA ASP A 135 0.80 -18.57 3.76
C ASP A 135 0.85 -17.62 4.96
N ILE A 136 1.41 -18.11 6.07
CA ILE A 136 1.50 -17.36 7.33
C ILE A 136 2.97 -17.19 7.71
N TYR A 137 3.44 -15.94 7.77
CA TYR A 137 4.75 -15.57 8.28
C TYR A 137 4.64 -14.96 9.68
N LEU A 138 5.29 -15.58 10.66
CA LEU A 138 5.32 -15.14 12.04
C LEU A 138 6.76 -14.83 12.46
N PRO A 139 7.14 -13.55 12.58
CA PRO A 139 8.49 -13.17 12.96
C PRO A 139 8.77 -13.49 14.43
N GLY A 140 10.02 -13.82 14.74
CA GLY A 140 10.51 -13.93 16.11
C GLY A 140 11.88 -13.30 16.27
N PHE A 141 12.33 -13.10 17.51
CA PHE A 141 13.56 -12.33 17.78
C PHE A 141 14.81 -12.96 17.19
N THR A 142 14.92 -14.28 17.24
CA THR A 142 16.10 -15.04 16.75
C THR A 142 15.75 -16.00 15.63
N HIS A 143 14.51 -16.47 15.62
CA HIS A 143 13.99 -17.36 14.60
C HIS A 143 12.58 -16.92 14.22
N SER A 144 12.25 -17.13 12.96
CA SER A 144 10.93 -16.87 12.41
C SER A 144 10.30 -18.16 11.92
N GLU A 145 8.98 -18.15 11.81
CA GLU A 145 8.18 -19.29 11.37
C GLU A 145 7.43 -18.91 10.09
N LEU A 146 7.45 -19.81 9.13
CA LEU A 146 6.69 -19.72 7.89
C LEU A 146 5.83 -20.97 7.76
N TYR A 147 4.53 -20.80 7.61
CA TYR A 147 3.58 -21.88 7.46
C TYR A 147 3.03 -21.83 6.03
N ILE A 148 3.48 -22.76 5.20
CA ILE A 148 3.07 -22.87 3.80
C ILE A 148 1.79 -23.68 3.71
N GLN A 149 0.74 -23.07 3.19
CA GLN A 149 -0.55 -23.71 3.01
C GLN A 149 -0.45 -24.79 1.93
N GLN A 150 -1.12 -25.91 2.15
CA GLN A 150 -1.22 -26.99 1.17
C GLN A 150 -2.61 -26.96 0.52
N SER A 151 -2.74 -27.55 -0.66
CA SER A 151 -4.00 -27.62 -1.39
C SER A 151 -5.14 -28.36 -0.66
N ASP A 152 -4.82 -29.16 0.37
CA ASP A 152 -5.78 -29.82 1.25
C ASP A 152 -6.20 -28.95 2.47
N GLY A 153 -5.64 -27.74 2.59
CA GLY A 153 -5.88 -26.80 3.68
C GLY A 153 -5.01 -27.00 4.92
N THR A 154 -4.08 -27.97 4.91
CA THR A 154 -3.08 -28.12 5.97
C THR A 154 -1.93 -27.12 5.80
N PHE A 155 -1.06 -27.00 6.82
CA PHE A 155 0.08 -26.08 6.79
C PHE A 155 1.40 -26.82 7.11
N ASN A 156 2.38 -26.67 6.23
CA ASN A 156 3.76 -27.12 6.44
C ASN A 156 4.57 -26.02 7.13
N ARG A 157 5.13 -26.32 8.30
CA ARG A 157 5.91 -25.35 9.09
C ARG A 157 7.38 -25.41 8.72
N HIS A 158 7.92 -24.26 8.33
CA HIS A 158 9.35 -23.96 8.21
C HIS A 158 9.77 -23.03 9.34
N HIS A 159 10.94 -23.29 9.91
CA HIS A 159 11.51 -22.50 10.98
C HIS A 159 12.96 -22.19 10.65
N PHE A 160 13.31 -20.91 10.65
CA PHE A 160 14.61 -20.45 10.19
C PHE A 160 15.13 -19.34 11.08
N LYS A 161 16.46 -19.24 11.16
CA LYS A 161 17.15 -18.21 11.91
C LYS A 161 17.13 -16.90 11.14
N TYR A 162 16.52 -15.89 11.75
CA TYR A 162 16.54 -14.51 11.29
C TYR A 162 16.54 -13.60 12.51
N LEU A 163 17.62 -12.86 12.70
CA LEU A 163 17.73 -11.93 13.82
C LEU A 163 16.95 -10.66 13.47
N LEU A 164 15.82 -10.43 14.14
CA LEU A 164 15.03 -9.24 13.91
C LEU A 164 15.88 -7.99 14.18
N PRO A 165 15.91 -7.02 13.25
CA PRO A 165 16.66 -5.79 13.45
C PRO A 165 16.09 -5.00 14.63
N LEU A 166 16.88 -4.85 15.69
CA LEU A 166 16.53 -4.05 16.86
C LEU A 166 17.21 -2.69 16.77
N ARG A 167 16.49 -1.64 17.18
CA ARG A 167 17.04 -0.31 17.41
C ARG A 167 16.99 0.00 18.88
N SER A 168 18.03 0.62 19.40
CA SER A 168 18.02 1.21 20.73
C SER A 168 18.05 2.72 20.64
N HIS A 169 17.27 3.37 21.50
CA HIS A 169 17.36 4.79 21.76
C HIS A 169 17.62 4.99 23.26
N ASN A 170 18.70 5.68 23.59
CA ASN A 170 19.06 5.97 24.96
C ASN A 170 18.55 7.37 25.31
N TYR A 171 17.59 7.43 26.22
CA TYR A 171 17.21 8.63 26.94
C TYR A 171 18.09 8.77 28.20
N SER A 172 18.09 9.94 28.82
CA SER A 172 18.87 10.20 30.04
C SER A 172 18.53 9.27 31.21
N ASP A 173 17.33 8.72 31.23
CA ASP A 173 16.76 7.91 32.32
C ASP A 173 16.31 6.50 31.90
N ARG A 174 16.32 6.17 30.61
CA ARG A 174 15.87 4.86 30.09
C ARG A 174 16.47 4.52 28.73
N MET A 175 16.59 3.23 28.44
CA MET A 175 16.85 2.72 27.10
C MET A 175 15.55 2.16 26.52
N GLU A 176 15.16 2.65 25.36
CA GLU A 176 14.05 2.10 24.58
C GLU A 176 14.60 1.20 23.48
N VAL A 177 14.03 0.00 23.33
CA VAL A 177 14.35 -0.89 22.21
C VAL A 177 13.11 -1.06 21.34
N SER A 178 13.25 -0.81 20.04
CA SER A 178 12.17 -0.89 19.06
C SER A 178 12.57 -1.74 17.85
N THR A 179 11.57 -2.32 17.18
CA THR A 179 11.75 -3.05 15.93
C THR A 179 10.52 -2.84 15.05
N ASN A 180 10.68 -3.05 13.75
CA ASN A 180 9.55 -3.11 12.83
C ASN A 180 9.28 -4.58 12.48
N PHE A 181 8.17 -5.11 12.98
CA PHE A 181 7.73 -6.47 12.71
C PHE A 181 6.57 -6.55 11.69
N ASN A 182 6.22 -5.41 11.07
CA ASN A 182 5.15 -5.34 10.07
C ASN A 182 5.67 -5.42 8.63
N SER A 183 6.95 -5.72 8.41
CA SER A 183 7.51 -5.88 7.07
C SER A 183 7.53 -7.37 6.70
N LEU A 184 6.56 -7.78 5.87
CA LEU A 184 6.64 -9.06 5.16
C LEU A 184 7.87 -9.07 4.26
N PRO A 185 8.49 -10.25 4.03
CA PRO A 185 9.49 -10.38 2.98
C PRO A 185 8.85 -10.17 1.60
N ILE A 186 9.68 -9.73 0.66
CA ILE A 186 9.34 -9.74 -0.76
C ILE A 186 9.56 -11.16 -1.27
N VAL A 187 8.58 -11.71 -1.99
CA VAL A 187 8.66 -13.03 -2.61
C VAL A 187 9.22 -12.85 -4.03
N HIS A 188 10.42 -13.36 -4.29
CA HIS A 188 11.12 -13.15 -5.58
C HIS A 188 12.18 -14.23 -5.82
N ASP A 189 12.40 -14.62 -7.07
CA ASP A 189 13.53 -15.49 -7.47
C ASP A 189 14.82 -14.66 -7.51
N PHE A 190 15.47 -14.51 -6.35
CA PHE A 190 16.56 -13.55 -6.17
C PHE A 190 17.87 -14.04 -6.78
N ASP A 191 18.06 -15.35 -6.86
CA ASP A 191 19.24 -15.96 -7.48
C ASP A 191 19.05 -16.59 -8.84
N GLN A 192 17.84 -16.48 -9.40
CA GLN A 192 17.48 -16.94 -10.74
C GLN A 192 17.59 -18.46 -10.89
N ASP A 193 17.26 -19.19 -9.83
CA ASP A 193 17.24 -20.66 -9.84
C ASP A 193 15.89 -21.24 -10.27
N GLY A 194 14.89 -20.37 -10.50
CA GLY A 194 13.52 -20.73 -10.87
C GLY A 194 12.60 -20.98 -9.67
N THR A 195 13.08 -20.79 -8.45
CA THR A 195 12.32 -20.95 -7.20
C THR A 195 12.18 -19.59 -6.51
N LEU A 196 11.06 -19.38 -5.80
CA LEU A 196 10.81 -18.12 -5.10
C LEU A 196 11.48 -18.09 -3.74
N ASP A 197 12.30 -17.07 -3.50
CA ASP A 197 12.95 -16.78 -2.23
C ASP A 197 12.19 -15.74 -1.42
N LEU A 198 12.57 -15.60 -0.13
CA LEU A 198 12.07 -14.53 0.73
C LEU A 198 13.15 -13.47 0.96
N VAL A 199 12.96 -12.28 0.39
CA VAL A 199 13.87 -11.14 0.47
C VAL A 199 13.42 -10.19 1.58
N PHE A 200 14.18 -10.14 2.67
CA PHE A 200 13.95 -9.27 3.81
C PHE A 200 14.70 -7.96 3.63
N ARG A 201 13.95 -6.86 3.63
CA ARG A 201 14.50 -5.51 3.55
C ARG A 201 14.36 -4.76 4.87
N THR A 202 15.46 -4.22 5.34
CA THR A 202 15.51 -3.30 6.48
C THR A 202 16.01 -1.94 5.99
N ARG A 203 16.04 -0.91 6.85
CA ARG A 203 16.56 0.42 6.46
C ARG A 203 18.02 0.40 6.00
N GLU A 204 18.81 -0.59 6.41
CA GLU A 204 20.26 -0.56 6.21
C GLU A 204 20.83 -1.88 5.68
N ASN A 205 20.02 -2.94 5.62
CA ASN A 205 20.45 -4.29 5.23
C ASN A 205 19.38 -4.97 4.38
N ILE A 206 19.83 -5.87 3.52
CA ILE A 206 19.00 -6.83 2.78
C ILE A 206 19.50 -8.24 3.15
N SER A 207 18.57 -9.14 3.40
CA SER A 207 18.85 -10.55 3.67
C SER A 207 17.90 -11.43 2.86
N VAL A 208 18.33 -12.62 2.46
CA VAL A 208 17.52 -13.53 1.65
C VAL A 208 17.46 -14.90 2.29
N LEU A 209 16.26 -15.43 2.45
CA LEU A 209 16.05 -16.85 2.76
C LEU A 209 15.83 -17.58 1.44
N TYR A 210 16.89 -18.24 0.96
CA TYR A 210 16.81 -19.00 -0.28
C TYR A 210 15.92 -20.22 -0.13
N ALA A 211 15.12 -20.48 -1.15
CA ALA A 211 14.40 -21.73 -1.30
C ALA A 211 15.35 -22.90 -1.56
N ASN A 212 14.88 -24.11 -1.31
CA ASN A 212 15.60 -25.33 -1.64
C ASN A 212 14.62 -26.50 -1.90
N LYS A 213 15.15 -27.67 -2.24
CA LYS A 213 14.35 -28.88 -2.54
C LYS A 213 13.40 -29.32 -1.41
N THR A 214 13.62 -28.87 -0.18
CA THR A 214 12.81 -29.17 1.00
C THR A 214 11.97 -27.98 1.48
N GLY A 215 11.87 -26.91 0.70
CA GLY A 215 11.17 -25.67 1.04
C GLY A 215 12.14 -24.49 1.10
N PHE A 216 12.70 -24.22 2.27
CA PHE A 216 13.60 -23.08 2.51
C PHE A 216 14.85 -23.48 3.30
N ASN A 217 15.91 -22.69 3.18
CA ASN A 217 17.09 -22.82 4.02
C ASN A 217 16.78 -22.55 5.50
N ASN A 218 17.70 -22.94 6.38
CA ASN A 218 17.52 -22.79 7.84
C ASN A 218 17.96 -21.43 8.38
N GLU A 219 18.59 -20.59 7.58
CA GLU A 219 19.00 -19.22 7.94
C GLU A 219 19.04 -18.33 6.71
N VAL A 220 18.92 -17.01 6.95
CA VAL A 220 19.05 -16.01 5.89
C VAL A 220 20.52 -15.76 5.54
N GLU A 221 20.78 -15.41 4.29
CA GLU A 221 22.06 -14.88 3.83
C GLU A 221 22.01 -13.35 3.79
N HIS A 222 23.07 -12.67 4.24
CA HIS A 222 23.18 -11.21 4.14
C HIS A 222 23.75 -10.80 2.78
N ILE A 223 23.05 -9.91 2.08
CA ILE A 223 23.44 -9.47 0.75
C ILE A 223 24.41 -8.29 0.85
N TYR A 224 25.48 -8.35 0.06
CA TYR A 224 26.41 -7.23 -0.08
C TYR A 224 25.71 -6.05 -0.77
N LEU A 225 25.76 -4.88 -0.14
CA LEU A 225 25.16 -3.67 -0.69
C LEU A 225 26.19 -2.79 -1.39
N PRO A 226 25.83 -2.13 -2.51
CA PRO A 226 26.76 -1.38 -3.35
C PRO A 226 27.22 -0.04 -2.74
N THR A 227 26.70 0.32 -1.57
CA THR A 227 27.00 1.55 -0.85
C THR A 227 26.91 1.33 0.67
N SER A 228 27.51 2.23 1.45
CA SER A 228 27.26 2.32 2.89
C SER A 228 25.85 2.84 3.20
N PHE A 229 25.30 2.43 4.35
CA PHE A 229 24.00 2.83 4.90
C PHE A 229 24.18 3.43 6.29
N GLY A 230 23.15 4.10 6.79
CA GLY A 230 23.20 4.82 8.06
C GLY A 230 23.71 6.25 7.88
N LYS A 231 24.38 6.79 8.91
CA LYS A 231 24.91 8.16 8.88
C LYS A 231 26.07 8.28 7.89
N THR A 232 25.97 9.25 6.98
CA THR A 232 27.01 9.59 6.00
C THR A 232 27.90 10.75 6.49
N ASP A 233 29.06 10.92 5.88
CA ASP A 233 30.01 12.02 6.20
C ASP A 233 29.39 13.42 6.02
N ASN A 234 28.47 13.58 5.06
CA ASN A 234 27.80 14.86 4.78
C ASN A 234 26.62 15.18 5.71
N ASN A 235 26.64 14.67 6.95
CA ASN A 235 25.57 14.85 7.94
C ASN A 235 24.17 14.49 7.40
N ALA A 236 24.08 13.38 6.67
CA ALA A 236 22.85 12.83 6.13
C ALA A 236 22.68 11.37 6.60
N ILE A 237 21.49 10.81 6.40
CA ILE A 237 21.20 9.41 6.65
C ILE A 237 20.79 8.77 5.32
N ARG A 238 21.52 7.73 4.92
CA ARG A 238 21.19 6.90 3.76
C ARG A 238 20.51 5.62 4.22
N THR A 239 19.34 5.34 3.65
CA THR A 239 18.59 4.11 3.91
C THR A 239 18.13 3.46 2.62
N THR A 240 17.84 2.17 2.66
CA THR A 240 17.06 1.53 1.60
C THR A 240 15.70 2.25 1.49
N HIS A 241 15.21 2.44 0.28
CA HIS A 241 13.91 3.06 -0.01
C HIS A 241 12.92 2.03 -0.53
N GLU A 242 13.34 1.21 -1.49
CA GLU A 242 12.48 0.27 -2.21
C GLU A 242 13.32 -0.84 -2.87
N LEU A 243 12.69 -1.99 -3.11
CA LEU A 243 13.20 -3.09 -3.91
C LEU A 243 12.12 -3.49 -4.91
N LEU A 244 12.43 -3.37 -6.19
CA LEU A 244 11.46 -3.57 -7.28
C LEU A 244 12.23 -3.90 -8.56
N ASP A 245 11.76 -4.84 -9.36
CA ASP A 245 12.25 -5.05 -10.73
C ASP A 245 11.67 -3.94 -11.63
N ILE A 246 12.39 -2.82 -11.74
CA ILE A 246 11.90 -1.62 -12.40
C ILE A 246 11.96 -1.82 -13.91
N ASN A 247 13.07 -2.34 -14.42
CA ASN A 247 13.30 -2.52 -15.85
C ASN A 247 12.71 -3.83 -16.43
N LYS A 248 12.07 -4.65 -15.59
CA LYS A 248 11.48 -5.94 -15.94
C LYS A 248 12.50 -6.93 -16.51
N ASP A 249 13.72 -6.92 -15.97
CA ASP A 249 14.78 -7.84 -16.35
C ASP A 249 14.83 -9.13 -15.51
N GLY A 250 13.92 -9.24 -14.52
CA GLY A 250 13.81 -10.37 -13.62
C GLY A 250 14.60 -10.20 -12.32
N HIS A 251 15.37 -9.12 -12.15
CA HIS A 251 16.14 -8.86 -10.93
C HIS A 251 15.51 -7.74 -10.11
N LEU A 252 15.51 -7.88 -8.78
CA LEU A 252 15.13 -6.76 -7.92
C LEU A 252 16.20 -5.66 -8.00
N ASP A 253 15.79 -4.45 -8.34
CA ASP A 253 16.63 -3.26 -8.25
C ASP A 253 16.52 -2.61 -6.87
N LEU A 254 17.60 -1.97 -6.41
CA LEU A 254 17.64 -1.27 -5.13
C LEU A 254 17.56 0.24 -5.32
N ILE A 255 16.51 0.83 -4.75
CA ILE A 255 16.46 2.29 -4.56
C ILE A 255 16.94 2.62 -3.15
N THR A 256 17.87 3.56 -3.05
CA THR A 256 18.28 4.16 -1.77
C THR A 256 17.75 5.58 -1.67
N ARG A 257 17.54 6.03 -0.44
CA ARG A 257 17.13 7.39 -0.09
C ARG A 257 18.17 8.00 0.84
N THR A 258 18.69 9.17 0.49
CA THR A 258 19.60 9.95 1.31
C THR A 258 18.90 11.23 1.77
N ARG A 259 18.76 11.44 3.08
CA ARG A 259 18.12 12.63 3.66
C ARG A 259 19.09 13.35 4.62
N PRO A 260 19.31 14.65 4.48
CA PRO A 260 20.07 15.45 5.45
C PRO A 260 19.50 15.35 6.86
N ILE A 261 20.37 15.39 7.87
CA ILE A 261 19.97 15.50 9.28
C ILE A 261 19.71 16.99 9.54
N THR A 262 18.44 17.36 9.61
CA THR A 262 17.97 18.73 9.81
C THR A 262 17.11 18.83 11.06
N GLU A 263 17.11 20.00 11.70
CA GLU A 263 16.25 20.32 12.85
C GLU A 263 15.18 21.34 12.45
N GLY A 264 14.02 21.27 13.12
CA GLY A 264 12.94 22.23 12.94
C GLY A 264 12.47 22.41 11.49
N ILE A 265 12.24 23.67 11.11
CA ILE A 265 11.69 24.08 9.81
C ILE A 265 12.62 23.76 8.64
N SER A 266 13.94 23.67 8.86
CA SER A 266 14.90 23.29 7.81
C SER A 266 14.60 21.92 7.20
N GLY A 267 13.86 21.06 7.91
CA GLY A 267 13.41 19.78 7.38
C GLY A 267 12.37 19.87 6.26
N LEU A 268 11.70 21.03 6.09
CA LEU A 268 10.72 21.30 5.04
C LEU A 268 11.37 21.73 3.72
N GLU A 269 12.61 22.19 3.75
CA GLU A 269 13.40 22.54 2.55
C GLU A 269 14.47 21.48 2.26
N ALA A 270 14.54 20.43 3.07
CA ALA A 270 15.57 19.41 2.97
C ALA A 270 15.44 18.65 1.64
N LYS A 271 16.47 18.77 0.79
CA LYS A 271 16.60 17.99 -0.43
C LYS A 271 16.82 16.51 -0.09
N ILE A 272 16.01 15.64 -0.66
CA ILE A 272 16.10 14.18 -0.51
C ILE A 272 16.55 13.60 -1.84
N ASP A 273 17.72 12.96 -1.83
CA ASP A 273 18.27 12.33 -3.03
C ASP A 273 17.93 10.83 -3.08
N TYR A 274 17.75 10.33 -4.29
CA TYR A 274 17.47 8.93 -4.58
C TYR A 274 18.50 8.36 -5.57
N ASP A 275 19.02 7.18 -5.26
CA ASP A 275 19.96 6.45 -6.11
C ASP A 275 19.39 5.06 -6.41
N LEU A 276 19.36 4.70 -7.69
CA LEU A 276 18.99 3.39 -8.19
C LEU A 276 20.23 2.56 -8.48
N TYR A 277 20.25 1.33 -7.98
CA TYR A 277 21.26 0.32 -8.27
C TYR A 277 20.56 -0.86 -8.92
N LEU A 278 20.91 -1.11 -10.20
CA LEU A 278 20.28 -2.21 -10.95
C LEU A 278 20.62 -3.57 -10.32
N GLY A 279 19.64 -4.46 -10.30
CA GLY A 279 19.74 -5.82 -9.83
C GLY A 279 20.68 -6.68 -10.66
N GLN A 280 21.16 -7.74 -10.03
CA GLN A 280 21.85 -8.86 -10.68
C GLN A 280 21.64 -10.10 -9.81
N PRO A 281 21.91 -11.32 -10.30
CA PRO A 281 21.79 -12.52 -9.49
C PRO A 281 22.58 -12.38 -8.18
N LYS A 282 21.90 -12.57 -7.06
CA LYS A 282 22.46 -12.44 -5.70
C LYS A 282 22.98 -11.04 -5.31
N GLY A 283 22.52 -9.97 -5.93
CA GLY A 283 22.89 -8.63 -5.47
C GLY A 283 22.55 -7.48 -6.41
N PHE A 284 23.40 -6.45 -6.38
CA PHE A 284 23.19 -5.20 -7.11
C PHE A 284 24.49 -4.74 -7.75
N ASN A 285 24.36 -4.04 -8.87
CA ASN A 285 25.47 -3.36 -9.51
C ASN A 285 25.96 -2.16 -8.67
N SER A 286 27.23 -1.77 -8.85
CA SER A 286 27.84 -0.65 -8.10
C SER A 286 27.55 0.73 -8.73
N GLY A 287 27.11 0.77 -9.98
CA GLY A 287 26.83 2.02 -10.70
C GLY A 287 25.49 2.64 -10.28
N ALA A 288 25.54 3.64 -9.41
CA ALA A 288 24.36 4.39 -9.00
C ALA A 288 23.81 5.25 -10.15
N ILE A 289 22.52 5.11 -10.43
CA ILE A 289 21.76 5.95 -11.35
C ILE A 289 20.98 6.96 -10.52
N LYS A 290 21.22 8.24 -10.76
CA LYS A 290 20.55 9.33 -10.04
C LYS A 290 19.11 9.44 -10.49
N LEU A 291 18.18 9.32 -9.54
CA LEU A 291 16.76 9.57 -9.77
C LEU A 291 16.40 11.03 -9.39
N PRO A 292 15.24 11.53 -9.83
CA PRO A 292 14.74 12.83 -9.41
C PRO A 292 14.70 12.96 -7.89
N HIS A 293 15.11 14.13 -7.38
CA HIS A 293 15.10 14.42 -5.97
C HIS A 293 13.74 14.99 -5.55
N THR A 294 13.45 14.94 -4.25
CA THR A 294 12.27 15.60 -3.67
C THR A 294 12.71 16.62 -2.63
N ILE A 295 11.78 17.50 -2.24
CA ILE A 295 12.03 18.54 -1.24
C ILE A 295 11.11 18.31 -0.04
N GLY A 296 11.67 18.56 1.15
CA GLY A 296 10.92 18.65 2.38
C GLY A 296 10.31 17.32 2.80
N ALA A 297 8.99 17.31 2.85
CA ALA A 297 8.21 16.16 3.21
C ALA A 297 7.62 15.41 2.01
N GLY A 298 8.07 15.77 0.81
CA GLY A 298 7.83 15.06 -0.42
C GLY A 298 8.31 13.61 -0.44
N GLY A 299 8.01 12.92 -1.54
CA GLY A 299 8.29 11.51 -1.72
C GLY A 299 8.40 11.11 -3.18
N MET A 300 9.01 9.96 -3.43
CA MET A 300 9.16 9.37 -4.75
C MET A 300 8.56 7.96 -4.73
N ARG A 301 7.85 7.59 -5.80
CA ARG A 301 7.18 6.29 -5.98
C ARG A 301 7.38 5.80 -7.42
N ILE A 302 7.32 4.48 -7.60
CA ILE A 302 7.36 3.80 -8.90
C ILE A 302 6.34 2.65 -8.81
N GLU A 303 5.05 2.98 -8.95
CA GLU A 303 3.96 2.07 -8.59
C GLU A 303 2.93 1.87 -9.70
N HIS A 304 2.87 2.75 -10.70
CA HIS A 304 1.77 2.79 -11.67
C HIS A 304 2.27 2.96 -13.10
N ASP A 305 1.59 2.28 -14.02
CA ASP A 305 1.76 2.40 -15.47
C ASP A 305 0.66 3.32 -16.01
N PHE A 306 0.98 4.60 -16.20
CA PHE A 306 0.00 5.63 -16.61
C PHE A 306 -0.20 5.67 -18.13
N ASP A 307 0.64 5.00 -18.89
CA ASP A 307 0.68 5.13 -20.34
C ASP A 307 0.34 3.82 -21.08
N GLY A 308 0.31 2.71 -20.33
CA GLY A 308 -0.08 1.37 -20.72
C GLY A 308 1.02 0.59 -21.44
N ASP A 309 2.29 1.02 -21.33
CA ASP A 309 3.41 0.35 -22.00
C ASP A 309 3.97 -0.87 -21.23
N GLY A 310 3.40 -1.12 -20.04
CA GLY A 310 3.78 -2.20 -19.17
C GLY A 310 5.00 -1.90 -18.31
N LEU A 311 5.56 -0.69 -18.31
CA LEU A 311 6.60 -0.26 -17.38
C LEU A 311 6.01 0.65 -16.30
N LEU A 312 6.66 0.73 -15.14
CA LEU A 312 6.16 1.54 -14.04
C LEU A 312 6.77 2.94 -14.09
N ASP A 313 5.93 3.96 -14.15
CA ASP A 313 6.40 5.34 -14.21
C ASP A 313 6.87 5.82 -12.84
N LEU A 314 7.75 6.82 -12.84
CA LEU A 314 8.23 7.45 -11.62
C LEU A 314 7.40 8.69 -11.30
N GLN A 315 6.94 8.79 -10.07
CA GLN A 315 6.24 9.97 -9.55
C GLN A 315 7.08 10.62 -8.45
N THR A 316 7.24 11.94 -8.50
CA THR A 316 7.69 12.72 -7.35
C THR A 316 6.59 13.64 -6.85
N LEU A 317 6.52 13.75 -5.54
CA LEU A 317 5.62 14.61 -4.79
C LEU A 317 6.49 15.62 -4.07
N SER A 318 6.25 16.91 -4.30
CA SER A 318 6.88 18.02 -3.60
C SER A 318 5.81 18.80 -2.88
N VAL A 319 5.97 18.97 -1.57
CA VAL A 319 5.04 19.73 -0.74
C VAL A 319 5.78 20.94 -0.21
N ASP A 320 5.35 22.13 -0.62
CA ASP A 320 5.84 23.39 -0.06
C ASP A 320 4.94 23.81 1.09
N ILE A 321 5.50 23.86 2.31
CA ILE A 321 4.77 24.29 3.50
C ILE A 321 5.37 25.60 3.99
N GLY A 322 4.74 26.71 3.60
CA GLY A 322 5.08 28.04 4.10
C GLY A 322 4.71 28.24 5.59
N LEU A 323 5.35 29.22 6.23
CA LEU A 323 5.10 29.57 7.65
C LEU A 323 3.65 29.93 7.95
N THR A 324 2.94 30.54 7.00
CA THR A 324 1.51 30.87 7.11
C THR A 324 0.66 29.61 7.20
N THR A 325 0.99 28.59 6.41
CA THR A 325 0.33 27.28 6.43
C THR A 325 0.57 26.58 7.76
N ILE A 326 1.81 26.62 8.28
CA ILE A 326 2.13 26.07 9.62
C ILE A 326 1.31 26.77 10.70
N ALA A 327 1.21 28.10 10.66
CA ALA A 327 0.39 28.86 11.60
C ALA A 327 -1.10 28.50 11.48
N ALA A 328 -1.61 28.35 10.27
CA ALA A 328 -2.98 27.90 10.01
C ALA A 328 -3.23 26.50 10.57
N MET A 329 -2.31 25.55 10.37
CA MET A 329 -2.41 24.20 10.97
C MET A 329 -2.43 24.28 12.49
N ALA A 330 -1.57 25.10 13.11
CA ALA A 330 -1.52 25.25 14.56
C ALA A 330 -2.82 25.83 15.16
N LEU A 331 -3.45 26.78 14.46
CA LEU A 331 -4.70 27.41 14.88
C LEU A 331 -5.94 26.56 14.53
N GLY A 332 -5.88 25.80 13.43
CA GLY A 332 -6.97 25.02 12.84
C GLY A 332 -7.07 23.58 13.32
N GLY A 333 -6.40 23.22 14.43
CA GLY A 333 -6.48 21.88 15.00
C GLY A 333 -5.61 20.81 14.31
N GLY A 334 -4.58 21.25 13.57
CA GLY A 334 -3.55 20.42 12.96
C GLY A 334 -3.77 20.10 11.48
N LYS A 335 -4.74 20.73 10.82
CA LYS A 335 -5.07 20.50 9.40
C LYS A 335 -4.95 21.78 8.59
N ALA A 336 -4.49 21.67 7.35
CA ALA A 336 -4.58 22.74 6.35
C ALA A 336 -4.53 22.16 4.94
N ASP A 337 -5.20 22.85 4.02
CA ASP A 337 -5.03 22.64 2.59
C ASP A 337 -3.67 23.22 2.16
N VAL A 338 -2.92 22.45 1.36
CA VAL A 338 -1.63 22.88 0.82
C VAL A 338 -1.55 22.56 -0.66
N ASP A 339 -0.86 23.43 -1.40
CA ASP A 339 -0.52 23.18 -2.79
C ASP A 339 0.61 22.15 -2.86
N VAL A 340 0.38 21.13 -3.67
CA VAL A 340 1.29 20.02 -3.87
C VAL A 340 1.61 19.91 -5.34
N GLU A 341 2.90 19.91 -5.62
CA GLU A 341 3.41 19.75 -6.97
C GLU A 341 3.79 18.29 -7.20
N MET A 342 3.14 17.67 -8.19
CA MET A 342 3.43 16.30 -8.60
C MET A 342 4.05 16.29 -9.98
N HIS A 343 5.16 15.58 -10.12
CA HIS A 343 5.89 15.41 -11.37
C HIS A 343 5.91 13.93 -11.75
N PHE A 344 5.70 13.65 -13.03
CA PHE A 344 5.60 12.28 -13.55
C PHE A 344 6.63 12.09 -14.66
N PHE A 345 7.43 11.02 -14.56
CA PHE A 345 8.56 10.74 -15.44
C PHE A 345 8.35 9.38 -16.09
N LYS A 346 8.26 9.39 -17.42
CA LYS A 346 8.00 8.18 -18.21
C LYS A 346 9.18 7.23 -18.10
N GLN A 347 8.88 5.94 -17.95
CA GLN A 347 9.91 4.91 -18.01
C GLN A 347 10.33 4.63 -19.46
N HIS A 348 11.60 4.31 -19.67
CA HIS A 348 12.17 3.88 -20.94
C HIS A 348 13.06 2.65 -20.73
N PRO A 349 12.98 1.62 -21.59
CA PRO A 349 13.73 0.37 -21.42
C PRO A 349 15.25 0.53 -21.22
N HIS A 350 15.88 1.54 -21.83
CA HIS A 350 17.34 1.69 -21.82
C HIS A 350 17.87 2.84 -20.96
N THR A 351 17.13 3.96 -20.89
CA THR A 351 17.55 5.15 -20.13
C THR A 351 16.88 5.20 -18.76
N LEU A 352 16.04 4.21 -18.44
CA LEU A 352 15.22 4.07 -17.24
C LEU A 352 14.17 5.15 -17.11
N PHE A 353 14.51 6.41 -16.88
CA PHE A 353 13.52 7.49 -16.75
C PHE A 353 13.89 8.72 -17.57
N ALA A 354 12.88 9.48 -17.97
CA ALA A 354 13.07 10.80 -18.55
C ALA A 354 13.83 11.73 -17.57
N LYS A 355 14.70 12.61 -18.08
CA LYS A 355 15.47 13.57 -17.26
C LYS A 355 14.65 14.74 -16.73
N LYS A 356 13.47 14.96 -17.31
CA LYS A 356 12.51 16.01 -16.97
C LYS A 356 11.12 15.36 -16.91
N PRO A 357 10.19 15.89 -16.12
CA PRO A 357 8.84 15.36 -16.08
C PRO A 357 8.16 15.46 -17.45
N ASN A 358 7.40 14.43 -17.79
CA ASN A 358 6.52 14.38 -18.95
C ASN A 358 5.23 15.17 -18.71
N THR A 359 4.76 15.16 -17.46
CA THR A 359 3.63 15.98 -17.02
C THR A 359 3.81 16.39 -15.57
N GLU A 360 3.20 17.52 -15.24
CA GLU A 360 3.14 18.06 -13.89
C GLU A 360 1.66 18.26 -13.51
N LYS A 361 1.34 18.12 -12.23
CA LYS A 361 0.01 18.36 -11.67
C LYS A 361 0.16 19.12 -10.36
N GLU A 362 -0.42 20.31 -10.33
CA GLU A 362 -0.57 21.09 -9.11
C GLU A 362 -1.96 20.80 -8.53
N VAL A 363 -1.99 20.32 -7.29
CA VAL A 363 -3.22 19.92 -6.62
C VAL A 363 -3.22 20.42 -5.19
N GLU A 364 -4.38 20.93 -4.76
CA GLU A 364 -4.61 21.35 -3.38
C GLU A 364 -5.07 20.14 -2.56
N LEU A 365 -4.36 19.84 -1.48
CA LEU A 365 -4.57 18.64 -0.66
C LEU A 365 -4.62 19.01 0.83
N GLU A 366 -5.63 18.51 1.55
CA GLU A 366 -5.70 18.63 3.00
C GLU A 366 -4.62 17.73 3.64
N ILE A 367 -3.67 18.33 4.35
CA ILE A 367 -2.66 17.63 5.14
C ILE A 367 -2.97 17.77 6.63
N ASP A 368 -2.76 16.70 7.38
CA ASP A 368 -2.92 16.61 8.83
C ASP A 368 -1.56 16.36 9.51
N MET A 369 -1.17 17.23 10.44
CA MET A 369 0.08 17.14 11.22
C MET A 369 0.18 15.86 12.05
N LYS A 370 -0.94 15.20 12.38
CA LYS A 370 -0.96 13.92 13.10
C LYS A 370 -0.66 12.74 12.20
N ARG A 371 -0.73 12.91 10.87
CA ARG A 371 -0.46 11.86 9.88
C ARG A 371 0.93 12.06 9.29
N SER A 372 1.58 10.96 8.92
CA SER A 372 2.82 11.06 8.14
C SER A 372 2.49 11.64 6.77
N MET A 373 3.24 12.67 6.34
CA MET A 373 3.11 13.28 5.01
C MET A 373 3.38 12.30 3.85
N ARG A 374 3.85 11.07 4.12
CA ARG A 374 3.93 9.98 3.14
C ARG A 374 2.56 9.46 2.66
N GLY A 375 1.47 9.81 3.35
CA GLY A 375 0.13 9.29 3.10
C GLY A 375 -0.82 10.27 2.39
N ILE A 376 -0.31 11.17 1.54
CA ILE A 376 -1.17 12.01 0.70
C ILE A 376 -2.07 11.09 -0.15
N PRO A 377 -3.40 11.15 0.02
CA PRO A 377 -4.32 10.27 -0.66
C PRO A 377 -4.63 10.85 -2.04
N PHE A 378 -3.94 10.34 -3.05
CA PHE A 378 -4.51 10.25 -4.39
C PHE A 378 -4.93 8.81 -4.62
N TYR A 379 -5.92 8.63 -5.49
CA TYR A 379 -6.41 7.31 -5.88
C TYR A 379 -5.96 7.06 -7.30
N THR A 380 -5.72 5.80 -7.64
CA THR A 380 -5.28 5.40 -8.95
C THR A 380 -5.94 4.08 -9.33
N GLY A 381 -6.22 3.92 -10.62
CA GLY A 381 -7.07 2.87 -11.14
C GLY A 381 -7.44 3.11 -12.59
N ASP A 382 -7.82 2.06 -13.32
CA ASP A 382 -8.35 2.23 -14.69
C ASP A 382 -9.85 2.58 -14.62
N LEU A 383 -10.21 3.87 -14.71
CA LEU A 383 -11.60 4.31 -14.58
C LEU A 383 -12.34 4.32 -15.92
N ASN A 384 -11.64 4.07 -17.02
CA ASN A 384 -12.20 4.24 -18.37
C ASN A 384 -12.08 2.98 -19.25
N GLY A 385 -11.35 1.97 -18.78
CA GLY A 385 -11.20 0.65 -19.39
C GLY A 385 -10.13 0.62 -20.48
N ASP A 386 -9.21 1.59 -20.52
CA ASP A 386 -8.13 1.65 -21.52
C ASP A 386 -6.82 1.01 -21.06
N LYS A 387 -6.85 0.34 -19.90
CA LYS A 387 -5.74 -0.37 -19.24
C LYS A 387 -4.57 0.52 -18.84
N LYS A 388 -4.83 1.82 -18.70
CA LYS A 388 -3.88 2.79 -18.16
C LYS A 388 -4.34 3.18 -16.78
N HIS A 389 -3.39 3.42 -15.89
CA HIS A 389 -3.74 4.00 -14.61
C HIS A 389 -4.21 5.43 -14.83
N ASP A 390 -5.35 5.77 -14.23
CA ASP A 390 -5.81 7.13 -14.04
C ASP A 390 -5.40 7.62 -12.64
N ILE A 391 -5.48 8.92 -12.42
CA ILE A 391 -5.26 9.50 -11.08
C ILE A 391 -6.43 10.38 -10.67
N VAL A 392 -6.83 10.25 -9.41
CA VAL A 392 -7.96 10.97 -8.81
C VAL A 392 -7.50 11.73 -7.58
N PHE A 393 -7.87 13.01 -7.54
CA PHE A 393 -7.61 13.90 -6.41
C PHE A 393 -8.91 14.39 -5.79
N LYS A 394 -8.99 14.28 -4.47
CA LYS A 394 -10.05 14.93 -3.68
C LYS A 394 -9.70 16.40 -3.47
N SER A 395 -10.56 17.29 -3.93
CA SER A 395 -10.48 18.73 -3.74
C SER A 395 -11.67 19.20 -2.90
N GLY A 396 -11.37 19.60 -1.66
CA GLY A 396 -12.37 19.96 -0.65
C GLY A 396 -13.31 18.81 -0.29
N ASP A 397 -14.55 19.15 0.10
CA ASP A 397 -15.59 18.21 0.54
C ASP A 397 -16.55 17.80 -0.59
N LYS A 398 -16.35 18.31 -1.82
CA LYS A 398 -17.36 18.24 -2.89
C LYS A 398 -16.87 17.83 -4.27
N THR A 399 -15.57 17.78 -4.50
CA THR A 399 -15.04 17.62 -5.86
C THR A 399 -13.98 16.52 -5.90
N LEU A 400 -14.15 15.56 -6.83
CA LEU A 400 -13.06 14.72 -7.30
C LEU A 400 -12.60 15.24 -8.67
N ASN A 401 -11.29 15.39 -8.84
CA ASN A 401 -10.67 15.69 -10.13
C ASN A 401 -9.98 14.43 -10.64
N ILE A 402 -10.37 13.97 -11.82
CA ILE A 402 -9.82 12.77 -12.48
C ILE A 402 -8.94 13.24 -13.64
N TYR A 403 -7.68 12.81 -13.66
CA TYR A 403 -6.80 12.95 -14.81
C TYR A 403 -6.58 11.55 -15.39
N TYR A 404 -7.00 11.37 -16.64
CA TYR A 404 -6.91 10.09 -17.32
C TYR A 404 -5.49 9.79 -17.80
N GLY A 405 -5.10 8.52 -17.80
CA GLY A 405 -3.88 8.00 -18.39
C GLY A 405 -3.74 8.35 -19.88
N ALA A 406 -2.50 8.47 -20.34
CA ALA A 406 -2.18 8.88 -21.70
C ALA A 406 -0.80 8.39 -22.17
N SER A 407 -0.76 7.80 -23.37
CA SER A 407 0.45 7.16 -23.93
C SER A 407 1.65 8.10 -24.14
N GLU A 408 1.41 9.39 -24.41
CA GLU A 408 2.47 10.35 -24.74
C GLU A 408 3.04 11.03 -23.50
N ASN A 409 2.17 11.59 -22.64
CA ASN A 409 2.57 12.44 -21.51
C ASN A 409 2.16 11.87 -20.15
N LEU A 410 1.94 10.56 -20.06
CA LEU A 410 1.47 9.82 -18.87
C LEU A 410 0.03 10.17 -18.45
N LEU A 411 -0.29 11.46 -18.28
CA LEU A 411 -1.61 11.91 -17.88
C LEU A 411 -2.12 13.01 -18.82
N LYS A 412 -3.43 13.04 -19.06
CA LYS A 412 -4.08 14.14 -19.80
C LYS A 412 -4.00 15.45 -19.00
N ALA A 413 -3.89 16.56 -19.72
CA ALA A 413 -3.92 17.90 -19.12
C ALA A 413 -5.32 18.27 -18.62
N GLU A 414 -6.36 17.87 -19.36
CA GLU A 414 -7.75 18.08 -18.98
C GLU A 414 -8.18 17.10 -17.89
N ARG A 415 -9.01 17.60 -16.97
CA ARG A 415 -9.57 16.81 -15.87
C ARG A 415 -11.08 16.66 -15.99
N LYS A 416 -11.59 15.48 -15.71
CA LYS A 416 -13.02 15.26 -15.45
C LYS A 416 -13.32 15.56 -13.99
N LYS A 417 -14.45 16.21 -13.71
CA LYS A 417 -14.89 16.52 -12.35
C LYS A 417 -16.08 15.67 -11.97
N ILE A 418 -16.06 15.12 -10.76
CA ILE A 418 -17.24 14.56 -10.10
C ILE A 418 -17.60 15.49 -8.96
N ASN A 419 -18.78 16.12 -9.04
CA ASN A 419 -19.28 17.02 -8.01
C ASN A 419 -20.33 16.30 -7.15
N LYS A 420 -19.96 15.94 -5.93
CA LYS A 420 -20.88 15.37 -4.93
C LYS A 420 -20.32 15.58 -3.53
N LYS A 421 -21.16 15.51 -2.50
CA LYS A 421 -20.65 15.47 -1.11
C LYS A 421 -19.74 14.25 -0.93
N LEU A 422 -18.49 14.47 -0.53
CA LEU A 422 -17.49 13.44 -0.31
C LEU A 422 -17.40 13.08 1.18
N PRO A 423 -16.91 11.88 1.51
CA PRO A 423 -16.49 11.55 2.87
C PRO A 423 -15.48 12.57 3.40
N GLU A 424 -15.55 12.86 4.70
CA GLU A 424 -14.60 13.77 5.36
C GLU A 424 -13.18 13.19 5.32
N ASN A 425 -13.04 11.89 5.58
CA ASN A 425 -11.77 11.19 5.53
C ASN A 425 -11.50 10.71 4.10
N ALA A 426 -10.38 11.13 3.52
CA ALA A 426 -9.99 10.70 2.17
C ALA A 426 -9.82 9.17 2.05
N ASN A 427 -9.43 8.47 3.12
CA ASN A 427 -9.31 7.00 3.08
C ASN A 427 -10.67 6.28 3.05
N ASP A 428 -11.78 7.01 3.10
CA ASP A 428 -13.13 6.48 2.94
C ASP A 428 -13.63 6.56 1.47
N ILE A 429 -12.73 6.91 0.53
CA ILE A 429 -12.96 6.80 -0.91
C ILE A 429 -12.06 5.68 -1.43
N VAL A 430 -12.64 4.75 -2.17
CA VAL A 430 -11.97 3.54 -2.66
C VAL A 430 -12.32 3.34 -4.13
N LEU A 431 -11.36 2.80 -4.88
CA LEU A 431 -11.54 2.34 -6.25
C LEU A 431 -11.45 0.81 -6.30
N VAL A 432 -12.40 0.16 -6.98
CA VAL A 432 -12.45 -1.30 -7.20
C VAL A 432 -13.42 -1.60 -8.34
N ASP A 433 -13.09 -2.55 -9.22
CA ASP A 433 -14.02 -3.05 -10.25
C ASP A 433 -15.08 -3.95 -9.58
N ILE A 434 -16.31 -3.44 -9.45
CA ILE A 434 -17.40 -4.13 -8.73
C ILE A 434 -18.25 -4.95 -9.69
N ASP A 435 -18.45 -4.48 -10.92
CA ASP A 435 -19.32 -5.15 -11.89
C ASP A 435 -18.56 -6.04 -12.89
N GLY A 436 -17.23 -6.11 -12.77
CA GLY A 436 -16.35 -6.93 -13.60
C GLY A 436 -16.23 -6.41 -15.02
N ASN A 437 -16.54 -5.13 -15.27
CA ASN A 437 -16.50 -4.54 -16.59
C ASN A 437 -15.07 -4.10 -17.02
N GLY A 438 -14.08 -4.27 -16.14
CA GLY A 438 -12.69 -3.90 -16.36
C GLY A 438 -12.40 -2.43 -16.07
N LYS A 439 -13.34 -1.69 -15.48
CA LYS A 439 -13.14 -0.35 -14.95
C LYS A 439 -13.32 -0.35 -13.46
N GLU A 440 -12.52 0.44 -12.78
CA GLU A 440 -12.68 0.64 -11.35
C GLU A 440 -13.83 1.61 -11.06
N ASP A 441 -14.68 1.23 -10.11
CA ASP A 441 -15.81 2.00 -9.61
C ASP A 441 -15.46 2.71 -8.30
N PHE A 442 -16.19 3.78 -7.98
CA PHE A 442 -15.99 4.47 -6.71
C PHE A 442 -16.89 3.91 -5.61
N ILE A 443 -16.30 3.66 -4.44
CA ILE A 443 -17.02 3.45 -3.18
C ILE A 443 -16.75 4.63 -2.25
N PHE A 444 -17.83 5.24 -1.76
CA PHE A 444 -17.80 6.31 -0.78
C PHE A 444 -18.37 5.81 0.54
N LYS A 445 -17.54 5.78 1.59
CA LYS A 445 -17.95 5.43 2.94
C LYS A 445 -18.29 6.68 3.75
N TYR A 446 -19.55 6.80 4.15
CA TYR A 446 -20.00 7.87 5.05
C TYR A 446 -20.24 7.28 6.43
N ALA A 447 -19.67 7.89 7.47
CA ALA A 447 -19.95 7.57 8.86
C ALA A 447 -20.56 8.80 9.55
N ASP A 448 -21.62 8.58 10.33
CA ASP A 448 -22.17 9.64 11.20
C ASP A 448 -21.38 9.76 12.52
N ASP A 449 -21.79 10.70 13.39
CA ASP A 449 -21.15 10.92 14.68
C ASP A 449 -21.21 9.70 15.59
N ALA A 450 -22.29 8.91 15.49
CA ALA A 450 -22.49 7.65 16.21
C ALA A 450 -21.73 6.46 15.57
N GLY A 451 -21.02 6.69 14.47
CA GLY A 451 -20.28 5.69 13.72
C GLY A 451 -21.14 4.80 12.83
N GLN A 452 -22.43 5.09 12.64
CA GLN A 452 -23.26 4.34 11.70
C GLN A 452 -22.76 4.60 10.28
N VAL A 453 -22.52 3.52 9.54
CA VAL A 453 -21.90 3.61 8.21
C VAL A 453 -22.92 3.35 7.11
N ARG A 454 -22.80 4.15 6.05
CA ARG A 454 -23.47 3.98 4.77
C ARG A 454 -22.45 4.05 3.64
N LEU A 455 -22.45 3.05 2.78
CA LEU A 455 -21.67 3.00 1.54
C LEU A 455 -22.54 3.48 0.38
N GLU A 456 -21.97 4.33 -0.47
CA GLU A 456 -22.52 4.66 -1.78
C GLU A 456 -21.54 4.23 -2.87
N THR A 457 -22.06 3.64 -3.94
CA THR A 457 -21.27 3.25 -5.10
C THR A 457 -21.61 4.15 -6.29
N LEU A 458 -20.60 4.48 -7.08
CA LEU A 458 -20.73 5.14 -8.39
C LEU A 458 -20.00 4.30 -9.42
N LEU A 459 -20.76 3.73 -10.35
CA LEU A 459 -20.24 2.85 -11.41
C LEU A 459 -19.72 3.65 -12.61
N ASN A 460 -18.64 3.20 -13.26
CA ASN A 460 -17.95 3.90 -14.36
C ASN A 460 -18.17 3.32 -15.78
#